data_AF-A0A183PVY7-F1
#
_entry.id   AF-A0A183PVY7-F1
#
_cell.length_a   1.000
_cell.length_b   1.000
_cell.length_c   1.000
_cell.angle_alpha   90.00
_cell.angle_beta   90.00
_cell.angle_gamma   90.00
#
_symmetry.space_group_name_H-M   'P 1'
#
loop_
_entity.id
_entity.type
_entity.pdbx_description
1 polymer ?
#
loop_
_entity_poly.entity_id
_entity_poly.type
_entity_poly.pdbx_seq_one_letter_code
_entity_poly.pdbx_strand_id
1 'polypeptide(L)'
;MLQLENNDNSHFIQMNDQRSTTDKLAHNCSHIIQMKESSKIIKRISILEIICDTFSIRGVARMRRGPPFLRGLWFCFVLIMTVGLLLTTYLLVQDYLVYDVSVNIHVDLDAKSPFPALTICHHHPFSQNAYHLWRHGDVMSPSVFNKHMRNLTHKFLMENDVDAAETLYQYDSLSIYYQNIKTIDAYRLGHDTTAFLNCMRRVNQTMQIEDNCMHMDGFQIRKFSHHIYFNCHTFEPKTKIEAYDTDTIALIVSLGTDPNYNNQEQAFLVDLFEMARGLR
;
A
#
# COMPACT_ATOMS: atom_id res chain seq x y z
N MET A 1 -7.39 -8.53 17.37
CA MET A 1 -8.76 -8.01 17.54
C MET A 1 -9.50 -9.04 18.37
N LEU A 2 -9.78 -8.74 19.65
CA LEU A 2 -10.44 -9.65 20.60
C LEU A 2 -11.95 -9.50 20.46
N GLN A 3 -12.66 -10.61 20.29
CA GLN A 3 -14.12 -10.69 20.47
C GLN A 3 -14.42 -11.66 21.62
N LEU A 4 -15.18 -11.14 22.57
CA LEU A 4 -15.75 -11.82 23.74
C LEU A 4 -17.26 -11.67 23.57
N GLU A 5 -18.02 -12.77 23.55
CA GLU A 5 -19.43 -12.72 23.89
C GLU A 5 -19.93 -14.08 24.42
N ASN A 6 -20.78 -13.95 25.44
CA ASN A 6 -21.37 -14.96 26.32
C ASN A 6 -22.36 -15.88 25.60
N ASN A 7 -22.62 -17.06 26.20
CA ASN A 7 -24.01 -17.43 26.47
C ASN A 7 -24.15 -18.45 27.61
N ASP A 8 -25.10 -18.14 28.50
CA ASP A 8 -25.53 -18.89 29.69
C ASP A 8 -26.69 -19.87 29.37
N ASN A 9 -26.99 -20.72 30.38
CA ASN A 9 -28.24 -21.48 30.66
C ASN A 9 -28.32 -22.93 30.11
N SER A 10 -28.83 -23.96 30.79
CA SER A 10 -29.40 -24.17 32.15
C SER A 10 -29.87 -25.65 32.30
N HIS A 11 -30.17 -26.07 33.55
CA HIS A 11 -31.03 -27.21 34.01
C HIS A 11 -30.52 -28.68 33.87
N PHE A 12 -30.80 -29.69 34.73
CA PHE A 12 -31.26 -29.93 36.13
C PHE A 12 -31.38 -31.49 36.30
N ILE A 13 -31.31 -32.06 37.53
CA ILE A 13 -31.88 -33.38 38.00
C ILE A 13 -31.06 -34.68 37.69
N GLN A 14 -30.79 -35.70 38.56
CA GLN A 14 -31.13 -36.08 39.95
C GLN A 14 -30.13 -37.13 40.54
N MET A 15 -29.92 -37.05 41.86
CA MET A 15 -29.78 -38.05 42.95
C MET A 15 -29.28 -39.51 42.75
N ASN A 16 -28.26 -39.88 43.55
CA ASN A 16 -28.19 -40.92 44.62
C ASN A 16 -26.74 -41.42 44.76
N ASP A 17 -26.16 -41.81 45.89
CA ASP A 17 -26.43 -41.84 47.33
C ASP A 17 -25.09 -42.26 48.01
N GLN A 18 -24.98 -42.05 49.32
CA GLN A 18 -24.08 -42.71 50.29
C GLN A 18 -22.66 -42.17 50.58
N ARG A 19 -22.60 -41.34 51.65
CA ARG A 19 -22.24 -41.76 53.04
C ARG A 19 -20.93 -41.18 53.65
N SER A 20 -21.15 -40.33 54.67
CA SER A 20 -20.42 -40.22 55.96
C SER A 20 -19.01 -39.59 55.90
N THR A 21 -18.65 -38.48 56.56
CA THR A 21 -18.84 -37.95 57.94
C THR A 21 -18.30 -36.49 57.91
N THR A 22 -19.01 -35.38 58.15
CA THR A 22 -19.45 -34.77 59.43
C THR A 22 -18.53 -35.08 60.63
N ASP A 23 -18.03 -34.15 61.46
CA ASP A 23 -18.58 -32.86 61.86
C ASP A 23 -17.68 -32.18 62.92
N LYS A 24 -17.78 -30.83 63.01
CA LYS A 24 -17.74 -29.99 64.23
C LYS A 24 -16.38 -29.77 64.93
N LEU A 25 -16.03 -28.62 65.51
CA LEU A 25 -16.85 -27.59 66.16
C LEU A 25 -16.04 -26.28 66.31
N ALA A 26 -16.66 -25.14 66.00
CA ALA A 26 -16.27 -23.83 66.51
C ALA A 26 -17.14 -23.49 67.73
N HIS A 27 -16.52 -23.16 68.87
CA HIS A 27 -16.99 -22.19 69.88
C HIS A 27 -16.18 -22.31 71.18
N ASN A 28 -15.47 -21.26 71.60
CA ASN A 28 -15.89 -20.44 72.74
C ASN A 28 -14.90 -19.30 73.05
N CYS A 29 -15.49 -18.15 73.36
CA CYS A 29 -14.85 -16.93 73.83
C CYS A 29 -15.01 -16.85 75.36
N SER A 30 -13.98 -16.37 76.06
CA SER A 30 -14.02 -15.33 77.11
C SER A 30 -13.08 -15.56 78.31
N HIS A 31 -12.21 -14.55 78.49
CA HIS A 31 -11.71 -13.93 79.74
C HIS A 31 -11.06 -14.78 80.86
N ILE A 32 -9.81 -14.44 81.22
CA ILE A 32 -9.44 -13.79 82.51
C ILE A 32 -7.91 -13.47 82.58
N ILE A 33 -7.60 -12.16 82.59
CA ILE A 33 -6.67 -11.37 83.45
C ILE A 33 -5.25 -11.92 83.81
N GLN A 34 -4.16 -11.26 83.36
CA GLN A 34 -3.32 -10.36 84.19
C GLN A 34 -2.07 -9.78 83.49
N MET A 35 -1.84 -8.53 83.85
CA MET A 35 -0.80 -7.55 83.55
C MET A 35 0.67 -8.04 83.55
N LYS A 36 1.49 -7.43 82.66
CA LYS A 36 2.74 -6.76 83.08
C LYS A 36 3.16 -5.67 82.09
N GLU A 37 3.08 -4.44 82.57
CA GLU A 37 3.61 -3.21 82.00
C GLU A 37 5.11 -3.11 82.30
N SER A 38 5.92 -2.65 81.35
CA SER A 38 7.11 -1.85 81.67
C SER A 38 7.55 -0.96 80.49
N SER A 39 7.31 0.33 80.70
CA SER A 39 8.17 1.50 80.38
C SER A 39 8.56 1.81 78.93
N LYS A 40 7.90 2.85 78.41
CA LYS A 40 8.24 3.70 77.25
C LYS A 40 9.61 4.37 77.41
N ILE A 41 10.45 4.28 76.38
CA ILE A 41 11.48 5.26 76.05
C ILE A 41 11.03 5.95 74.75
N ILE A 42 10.63 7.21 74.84
CA ILE A 42 10.27 8.04 73.68
C ILE A 42 11.58 8.40 72.96
N LYS A 43 11.99 7.58 71.98
CA LYS A 43 12.96 7.99 70.96
C LYS A 43 12.23 8.84 69.93
N ARG A 44 12.80 10.00 69.58
CA ARG A 44 12.39 10.75 68.38
C ARG A 44 12.57 9.82 67.16
N ILE A 45 11.50 9.20 66.71
CA ILE A 45 11.48 8.42 65.46
C ILE A 45 11.70 9.42 64.34
N SER A 46 12.85 9.34 63.69
CA SER A 46 13.19 10.24 62.59
C SER A 46 12.29 9.88 61.41
N ILE A 47 11.69 10.83 60.71
CA ILE A 47 10.78 10.58 59.57
C ILE A 47 11.41 9.64 58.52
N LEU A 48 12.74 9.72 58.36
CA LEU A 48 13.57 8.81 57.57
C LEU A 48 13.44 7.33 57.95
N GLU A 49 13.21 7.03 59.22
CA GLU A 49 13.04 5.67 59.76
C GLU A 49 11.71 5.05 59.37
N ILE A 50 10.65 5.86 59.36
CA ILE A 50 9.33 5.46 58.88
C ILE A 50 9.39 5.28 57.37
N ILE A 51 9.99 6.22 56.64
CA ILE A 51 10.15 6.12 55.18
C ILE A 51 10.97 4.88 54.78
N CYS A 52 12.07 4.56 55.46
CA CYS A 52 12.88 3.40 55.14
C CYS A 52 12.23 2.04 55.46
N ASP A 53 11.31 2.00 56.44
CA ASP A 53 10.57 0.79 56.80
C ASP A 53 9.25 0.64 55.99
N THR A 54 8.71 1.74 55.44
CA THR A 54 7.43 1.74 54.70
C THR A 54 7.62 1.66 53.18
N PHE A 55 8.76 2.09 52.64
CA PHE A 55 9.04 1.98 51.20
C PHE A 55 9.39 0.53 50.81
N SER A 56 8.68 0.00 49.80
CA SER A 56 8.88 -1.34 49.23
C SER A 56 10.20 -1.52 48.45
N ILE A 57 11.12 -0.56 48.54
CA ILE A 57 12.40 -0.58 47.80
C ILE A 57 13.34 -1.58 48.47
N ARG A 58 13.68 -2.64 47.74
CA ARG A 58 14.61 -3.67 48.22
C ARG A 58 15.95 -3.03 48.58
N GLY A 59 16.40 -3.23 49.82
CA GLY A 59 17.70 -2.76 50.31
C GLY A 59 17.64 -1.54 51.23
N VAL A 60 16.57 -0.73 51.19
CA VAL A 60 16.44 0.48 52.02
C VAL A 60 16.28 0.16 53.50
N ALA A 61 15.56 -0.93 53.84
CA ALA A 61 15.45 -1.41 55.23
C ALA A 61 16.79 -1.88 55.84
N ARG A 62 17.76 -2.29 55.01
CA ARG A 62 19.11 -2.73 55.45
C ARG A 62 20.07 -1.57 55.69
N MET A 63 19.77 -0.38 55.16
CA MET A 63 20.53 0.86 55.36
C MET A 63 20.58 1.32 56.83
N ARG A 64 19.61 0.89 57.65
CA ARG A 64 19.47 1.32 59.05
C ARG A 64 20.02 0.32 60.08
N ARG A 65 19.92 -0.99 59.82
CA ARG A 65 20.12 -2.03 60.85
C ARG A 65 21.56 -2.58 60.97
N GLY A 66 22.49 -2.20 60.09
CA GLY A 66 23.89 -2.69 60.08
C GLY A 66 24.94 -1.74 60.69
N PRO A 67 26.21 -2.17 60.86
CA PRO A 67 27.34 -1.32 61.27
C PRO A 67 27.68 -0.24 60.21
N PRO A 68 28.36 0.86 60.57
CA PRO A 68 28.55 2.04 59.70
C PRO A 68 29.17 1.73 58.33
N PHE A 69 30.12 0.78 58.26
CA PHE A 69 30.71 0.31 57.01
C PHE A 69 29.69 -0.37 56.08
N LEU A 70 28.87 -1.27 56.62
CA LEU A 70 27.84 -1.96 55.83
C LEU A 70 26.76 -0.98 55.36
N ARG A 71 26.44 0.05 56.14
CA ARG A 71 25.47 1.09 55.73
C ARG A 71 25.94 1.85 54.50
N GLY A 72 27.21 2.24 54.46
CA GLY A 72 27.82 2.90 53.30
C GLY A 72 27.79 2.02 52.06
N LEU A 73 28.13 0.73 52.21
CA LEU A 73 28.09 -0.24 51.11
C LEU A 73 26.66 -0.42 50.55
N TRP A 74 25.66 -0.56 51.43
CA TRP A 74 24.25 -0.66 51.01
C TRP A 74 23.75 0.61 50.34
N PHE A 75 24.16 1.79 50.82
CA PHE A 75 23.81 3.07 50.19
C PHE A 75 24.42 3.18 48.78
N CYS A 76 25.72 2.89 48.63
CA CYS A 76 26.37 2.87 47.32
C CYS A 76 25.71 1.86 46.37
N PHE A 77 25.36 0.67 46.86
CA PHE A 77 24.66 -0.33 46.07
C PHE A 77 23.30 0.15 45.56
N VAL A 78 22.45 0.69 46.44
CA VAL A 78 21.13 1.23 46.06
C VAL A 78 21.27 2.40 45.09
N LEU A 79 22.26 3.27 45.30
CA LEU A 79 22.55 4.41 44.43
C LEU A 79 22.98 3.96 43.02
N ILE A 80 23.90 3.00 42.92
CA ILE A 80 24.35 2.43 41.65
C ILE A 80 23.18 1.76 40.91
N MET A 81 22.37 0.97 41.61
CA MET A 81 21.21 0.31 40.99
C MET A 81 20.15 1.31 40.52
N THR A 82 19.96 2.41 41.24
CA THR A 82 19.00 3.47 40.86
C THR A 82 19.49 4.23 39.62
N VAL A 83 20.77 4.59 39.56
CA VAL A 83 21.38 5.22 38.38
C VAL A 83 21.32 4.28 37.18
N GLY A 84 21.63 2.99 37.37
CA GLY A 84 21.52 1.97 36.33
C GLY A 84 20.10 1.88 35.76
N LEU A 85 19.08 1.88 36.62
CA LEU A 85 17.67 1.86 36.20
C LEU A 85 17.26 3.11 35.40
N LEU A 86 17.69 4.30 35.85
CA LEU A 86 17.41 5.55 35.13
C LEU A 86 18.07 5.56 33.75
N LEU A 87 19.32 5.08 33.65
CA LEU A 87 20.04 5.01 32.37
C LEU A 87 19.38 4.04 31.39
N THR A 88 19.02 2.83 31.84
CA THR A 88 18.37 1.84 30.97
C THR A 88 16.99 2.28 30.53
N THR A 89 16.23 2.94 31.41
CA THR A 89 14.91 3.51 31.06
C THR A 89 15.06 4.63 30.04
N TYR A 90 16.05 5.51 30.20
CA TYR A 90 16.32 6.57 29.23
C TYR A 90 16.67 6.00 27.85
N LEU A 91 17.55 5.02 27.77
CA LEU A 91 17.92 4.38 26.49
C LEU A 91 16.70 3.69 25.85
N LEU A 92 15.90 2.97 26.63
CA LEU A 92 14.69 2.31 26.13
C LEU A 92 13.67 3.33 25.58
N VAL A 93 13.53 4.48 26.24
CA VAL A 93 12.65 5.57 25.76
C VAL A 93 13.21 6.19 24.49
N GLN A 94 14.52 6.39 24.38
CA GLN A 94 15.13 6.87 23.14
C GLN A 94 14.90 5.89 21.99
N ASP A 95 15.16 4.60 22.20
CA ASP A 95 14.93 3.56 21.19
C ASP A 95 13.46 3.49 20.78
N TYR A 96 12.54 3.66 21.73
CA TYR A 96 11.11 3.74 21.45
C TYR A 96 10.73 4.98 20.62
N LEU A 97 11.31 6.15 20.93
CA LEU A 97 11.06 7.41 20.22
C LEU A 97 11.74 7.48 18.84
N VAL A 98 12.67 6.58 18.54
CA VAL A 98 13.21 6.41 17.17
C VAL A 98 12.16 5.81 16.24
N TYR A 99 11.12 5.16 16.79
CA TYR A 99 10.06 4.50 16.02
C TYR A 99 10.61 3.57 14.94
N ASP A 100 11.64 2.78 15.28
CA ASP A 100 12.20 1.81 14.36
C ASP A 100 11.17 0.71 14.08
N VAL A 101 10.96 0.39 12.80
CA VAL A 101 9.98 -0.59 12.35
C VAL A 101 10.71 -1.69 11.60
N SER A 102 10.71 -2.90 12.17
CA SER A 102 11.17 -4.10 11.47
C SER A 102 10.05 -4.61 10.56
N VAL A 103 10.22 -4.47 9.24
CA VAL A 103 9.31 -5.07 8.26
C VAL A 103 9.71 -6.51 8.01
N ASN A 104 8.80 -7.44 8.28
CA ASN A 104 8.98 -8.85 7.95
C ASN A 104 8.30 -9.15 6.62
N ILE A 105 9.08 -9.45 5.58
CA ILE A 105 8.58 -9.73 4.24
C ILE A 105 8.44 -11.24 4.10
N HIS A 106 7.21 -11.73 3.97
CA HIS A 106 6.90 -13.12 3.62
C HIS A 106 6.31 -13.17 2.22
N VAL A 107 6.64 -14.22 1.47
CA VAL A 107 6.08 -14.48 0.14
C VAL A 107 5.16 -15.69 0.25
N ASP A 108 3.86 -15.44 0.23
CA ASP A 108 2.85 -16.49 0.17
C ASP A 108 2.66 -16.92 -1.29
N LEU A 109 3.18 -18.10 -1.63
CA LEU A 109 3.15 -18.63 -3.00
C LEU A 109 1.73 -19.02 -3.46
N ASP A 110 0.86 -19.39 -2.52
CA ASP A 110 -0.50 -19.87 -2.80
C ASP A 110 -1.58 -18.80 -2.57
N ALA A 111 -1.20 -17.54 -2.36
CA ALA A 111 -2.17 -16.47 -2.18
C ALA A 111 -2.84 -16.08 -3.51
N LYS A 112 -4.14 -16.33 -3.63
CA LYS A 112 -4.92 -15.92 -4.81
C LYS A 112 -5.04 -14.39 -4.87
N SER A 113 -4.31 -13.77 -5.79
CA SER A 113 -4.41 -12.34 -6.08
C SER A 113 -5.51 -12.07 -7.12
N PRO A 114 -6.25 -10.96 -7.04
CA PRO A 114 -7.15 -10.57 -8.12
C PRO A 114 -6.36 -10.29 -9.40
N PHE A 115 -6.90 -10.72 -10.53
CA PHE A 115 -6.35 -10.46 -11.85
C PHE A 115 -6.32 -8.95 -12.13
N PRO A 116 -5.19 -8.38 -12.57
CA PRO A 116 -5.04 -6.94 -12.76
C PRO A 116 -5.72 -6.46 -14.05
N ALA A 117 -5.93 -5.14 -14.15
CA ALA A 117 -6.28 -4.53 -15.43
C ALA A 117 -5.07 -4.51 -16.36
N LEU A 118 -5.21 -5.02 -17.57
CA LEU A 118 -4.16 -5.10 -18.58
C LEU A 118 -4.33 -3.99 -19.60
N THR A 119 -3.36 -3.07 -19.69
CA THR A 119 -3.37 -2.00 -20.70
C THR A 119 -2.37 -2.30 -21.79
N ILE A 120 -2.85 -2.32 -23.03
CA ILE A 120 -2.07 -2.61 -24.23
C ILE A 120 -2.18 -1.39 -25.15
N CYS A 121 -1.04 -0.87 -25.57
CA CYS A 121 -0.96 0.21 -26.55
C CYS A 121 -0.30 -0.32 -27.82
N HIS A 122 -0.86 0.04 -28.97
CA HIS A 122 -0.26 -0.35 -30.24
C HIS A 122 0.99 0.49 -30.51
N HIS A 123 2.02 -0.16 -31.06
CA HIS A 123 3.24 0.53 -31.48
C HIS A 123 2.96 1.43 -32.69
N HIS A 124 2.20 0.93 -33.67
CA HIS A 124 1.63 1.77 -34.71
C HIS A 124 0.34 2.43 -34.21
N PRO A 125 0.27 3.77 -34.15
CA PRO A 125 -0.83 4.47 -33.49
C PRO A 125 -2.10 4.57 -34.37
N PHE A 126 -1.94 4.55 -35.71
CA PHE A 126 -3.00 4.90 -36.64
C PHE A 126 -3.57 3.68 -37.37
N SER A 127 -4.90 3.62 -37.47
CA SER A 127 -5.58 2.62 -38.27
C SER A 127 -5.53 2.96 -39.76
N GLN A 128 -5.85 1.98 -40.61
CA GLN A 128 -5.92 2.20 -42.05
C GLN A 128 -6.98 3.24 -42.45
N ASN A 129 -8.02 3.39 -41.63
CA ASN A 129 -9.04 4.44 -41.78
C ASN A 129 -8.47 5.85 -41.60
N ALA A 130 -7.41 6.03 -40.78
CA ALA A 130 -6.78 7.33 -40.59
C ALA A 130 -6.27 7.94 -41.90
N TYR A 131 -5.66 7.13 -42.78
CA TYR A 131 -5.20 7.58 -44.09
C TYR A 131 -6.34 7.97 -45.03
N HIS A 132 -7.53 7.39 -44.86
CA HIS A 132 -8.72 7.84 -45.59
C HIS A 132 -9.18 9.21 -45.07
N LEU A 133 -9.21 9.42 -43.76
CA LEU A 133 -9.60 10.69 -43.14
C LEU A 133 -8.67 11.84 -43.52
N TRP A 134 -7.36 11.58 -43.53
CA TRP A 134 -6.37 12.58 -43.95
C TRP A 134 -6.46 12.93 -45.43
N ARG A 135 -6.75 11.95 -46.30
CA ARG A 135 -6.92 12.20 -47.75
C ARG A 135 -8.17 13.02 -48.07
N HIS A 136 -9.25 12.84 -47.31
CA HIS A 136 -10.48 13.64 -47.47
C HIS A 136 -10.41 15.00 -46.76
N GLY A 137 -9.41 15.22 -45.89
CA GLY A 137 -9.27 16.46 -45.12
C GLY A 137 -10.23 16.56 -43.94
N ASP A 138 -10.86 15.46 -43.52
CA ASP A 138 -11.77 15.42 -42.37
C ASP A 138 -11.03 15.66 -41.06
N VAL A 139 -9.79 15.18 -40.98
CA VAL A 139 -8.90 15.35 -39.83
C VAL A 139 -7.54 15.81 -40.34
N MET A 140 -6.93 16.75 -39.63
CA MET A 140 -5.59 17.24 -39.97
C MET A 140 -4.56 16.12 -39.77
N SER A 141 -3.71 15.85 -40.76
CA SER A 141 -2.64 14.86 -40.62
C SER A 141 -1.48 15.40 -39.78
N PRO A 142 -0.66 14.52 -39.16
CA PRO A 142 0.56 14.90 -38.47
C PRO A 142 1.44 15.87 -39.27
N SER A 143 1.64 15.59 -40.57
CA SER A 143 2.48 16.43 -41.44
C SER A 143 1.90 17.81 -41.71
N VAL A 144 0.58 17.92 -41.83
CA VAL A 144 -0.11 19.21 -42.02
C VAL A 144 -0.03 20.03 -40.74
N PHE A 145 -0.24 19.39 -39.58
CA PHE A 145 -0.12 20.02 -38.28
C PHE A 145 1.29 20.53 -38.03
N ASN A 146 2.30 19.69 -38.27
CA ASN A 146 3.71 20.03 -38.16
C ASN A 146 4.07 21.24 -39.04
N LYS A 147 3.67 21.21 -40.32
CA LYS A 147 3.92 22.31 -41.25
C LYS A 147 3.26 23.61 -40.80
N HIS A 148 2.06 23.52 -40.21
CA HIS A 148 1.37 24.67 -39.65
C HIS A 148 2.15 25.27 -38.46
N MET A 149 2.57 24.43 -37.52
CA MET A 149 3.37 24.84 -36.36
C MET A 149 4.68 25.50 -36.79
N ARG A 150 5.43 24.88 -37.71
CA ARG A 150 6.69 25.43 -38.23
C ARG A 150 6.51 26.77 -38.95
N ASN A 151 5.40 26.95 -39.68
CA ASN A 151 5.11 28.23 -40.33
C ASN A 151 4.79 29.33 -39.30
N LEU A 152 4.07 28.99 -38.22
CA LEU A 152 3.84 29.91 -37.11
C LEU A 152 5.15 30.28 -36.42
N THR A 153 6.01 29.31 -36.11
CA THR A 153 7.35 29.55 -35.56
C THR A 153 8.15 30.49 -36.44
N HIS A 154 8.17 30.25 -37.76
CA HIS A 154 8.87 31.10 -38.72
C HIS A 154 8.31 32.53 -38.75
N LYS A 155 6.99 32.70 -38.63
CA LYS A 155 6.37 34.02 -38.54
C LYS A 155 6.83 34.79 -37.29
N PHE A 156 6.83 34.16 -36.11
CA PHE A 156 7.30 34.79 -34.88
C PHE A 156 8.80 35.13 -34.94
N LEU A 157 9.61 34.28 -35.57
CA LEU A 157 11.02 34.58 -35.83
C LEU A 157 11.19 35.83 -36.72
N MET A 158 10.35 35.99 -37.76
CA MET A 158 10.38 37.18 -38.63
C MET A 158 9.88 38.45 -37.92
N GLU A 159 9.01 38.31 -36.92
CA GLU A 159 8.52 39.38 -36.05
C GLU A 159 9.49 39.70 -34.90
N ASN A 160 10.64 39.01 -34.83
CA ASN A 160 11.66 39.15 -33.78
C ASN A 160 11.18 38.75 -32.36
N ASP A 161 10.10 37.99 -32.26
CA ASP A 161 9.59 37.40 -31.01
C ASP A 161 10.21 36.01 -30.81
N VAL A 162 11.43 36.01 -30.28
CA VAL A 162 12.23 34.79 -30.11
C VAL A 162 11.65 33.88 -29.02
N ASP A 163 11.06 34.45 -27.97
CA ASP A 163 10.51 33.69 -26.84
C ASP A 163 9.28 32.87 -27.28
N ALA A 164 8.38 33.48 -28.07
CA ALA A 164 7.25 32.78 -28.65
C ALA A 164 7.71 31.69 -29.64
N ALA A 165 8.70 32.01 -30.48
CA ALA A 165 9.24 31.05 -31.44
C ALA A 165 9.90 29.83 -30.78
N GLU A 166 10.68 30.04 -29.71
CA GLU A 166 11.30 28.96 -28.93
C GLU A 166 10.22 28.05 -28.33
N THR A 167 9.21 28.64 -27.71
CA THR A 167 8.09 27.89 -27.11
C THR A 167 7.36 27.06 -28.17
N LEU A 168 7.05 27.63 -29.34
CA LEU A 168 6.41 26.90 -30.42
C LEU A 168 7.29 25.79 -31.00
N TYR A 169 8.60 25.98 -31.03
CA TYR A 169 9.54 24.96 -31.50
C TYR A 169 9.55 23.73 -30.58
N GLN A 170 9.44 23.93 -29.26
CA GLN A 170 9.33 22.82 -28.29
C GLN A 170 8.03 22.00 -28.50
N TYR A 171 7.01 22.60 -29.11
CA TYR A 171 5.77 21.91 -29.47
C TYR A 171 5.84 21.12 -30.79
N ASP A 172 7.00 21.04 -31.45
CA ASP A 172 7.21 20.25 -32.67
C ASP A 172 7.37 18.75 -32.38
N SER A 173 6.39 18.15 -31.71
CA SER A 173 6.39 16.73 -31.34
C SER A 173 5.05 16.02 -31.57
N LEU A 174 5.11 14.70 -31.76
CA LEU A 174 3.93 13.87 -32.00
C LEU A 174 2.98 13.84 -30.79
N SER A 175 3.52 13.91 -29.58
CA SER A 175 2.71 13.91 -28.35
C SER A 175 1.83 15.16 -28.23
N ILE A 176 2.31 16.30 -28.75
CA ILE A 176 1.53 17.53 -28.83
C ILE A 176 0.41 17.39 -29.86
N TYR A 177 0.69 16.78 -31.01
CA TYR A 177 -0.35 16.47 -31.99
C TYR A 177 -1.46 15.61 -31.35
N TYR A 178 -1.12 14.54 -30.62
CA TYR A 178 -2.10 13.70 -29.93
C TYR A 178 -2.95 14.44 -28.91
N GLN A 179 -2.37 15.37 -28.16
CA GLN A 179 -3.09 16.18 -27.18
C GLN A 179 -4.04 17.20 -27.81
N ASN A 180 -3.77 17.63 -29.05
CA ASN A 180 -4.55 18.65 -29.75
C ASN A 180 -5.66 18.07 -30.66
N ILE A 181 -5.73 16.75 -30.81
CA ILE A 181 -6.81 16.10 -31.57
C ILE A 181 -8.08 16.02 -30.71
N LYS A 182 -9.24 16.26 -31.32
CA LYS A 182 -10.54 16.07 -30.67
C LYS A 182 -10.73 14.59 -30.32
N THR A 183 -11.32 14.32 -29.16
CA THR A 183 -11.55 12.94 -28.68
C THR A 183 -12.25 12.05 -29.71
N ILE A 184 -13.29 12.55 -30.39
CA ILE A 184 -14.01 11.82 -31.43
C ILE A 184 -13.11 11.44 -32.62
N ASP A 185 -12.23 12.35 -33.04
CA ASP A 185 -11.32 12.12 -34.15
C ASP A 185 -10.19 11.18 -33.73
N ALA A 186 -9.72 11.26 -32.49
CA ALA A 186 -8.75 10.32 -31.94
C ALA A 186 -9.28 8.87 -31.98
N TYR A 187 -10.55 8.65 -31.64
CA TYR A 187 -11.19 7.34 -31.75
C TYR A 187 -11.25 6.83 -33.19
N ARG A 188 -11.53 7.71 -34.16
CA ARG A 188 -11.63 7.39 -35.60
C ARG A 188 -10.27 7.14 -36.26
N LEU A 189 -9.22 7.80 -35.75
CA LEU A 189 -7.84 7.64 -36.22
C LEU A 189 -7.20 6.36 -35.67
N GLY A 190 -7.41 6.01 -34.40
CA GLY A 190 -6.83 4.82 -33.78
C GLY A 190 -7.42 3.49 -34.26
N HIS A 191 -6.75 2.38 -33.95
CA HIS A 191 -7.25 1.02 -34.21
C HIS A 191 -8.54 0.71 -33.45
N ASP A 192 -9.40 -0.09 -34.05
CA ASP A 192 -10.58 -0.64 -33.41
C ASP A 192 -10.24 -1.91 -32.61
N THR A 193 -11.19 -2.44 -31.84
CA THR A 193 -11.03 -3.68 -31.07
C THR A 193 -10.77 -4.91 -31.94
N THR A 194 -11.01 -4.81 -33.26
CA THR A 194 -10.63 -5.82 -34.27
C THR A 194 -9.12 -6.04 -34.38
N ALA A 195 -8.30 -5.18 -33.78
CA ALA A 195 -6.86 -5.39 -33.68
C ALA A 195 -6.50 -6.57 -32.74
N PHE A 196 -7.40 -6.96 -31.84
CA PHE A 196 -7.28 -8.17 -31.05
C PHE A 196 -7.91 -9.33 -31.81
N LEU A 197 -7.05 -10.18 -32.39
CA LEU A 197 -7.45 -11.26 -33.30
C LEU A 197 -8.17 -12.37 -32.56
N ASN A 198 -7.66 -12.78 -31.39
CA ASN A 198 -8.26 -13.80 -30.52
C ASN A 198 -7.94 -13.46 -29.07
N CYS A 199 -8.88 -13.73 -28.16
CA CYS A 199 -8.63 -13.77 -26.72
C CYS A 199 -8.98 -15.12 -26.12
N MET A 200 -8.22 -15.51 -25.10
CA MET A 200 -8.46 -16.72 -24.33
C MET A 200 -8.40 -16.39 -22.85
N ARG A 201 -9.38 -16.87 -22.09
CA ARG A 201 -9.47 -16.71 -20.64
C ARG A 201 -9.53 -18.08 -19.99
N ARG A 202 -8.69 -18.29 -18.97
CA ARG A 202 -8.72 -19.50 -18.14
C ARG A 202 -9.36 -19.19 -16.78
N VAL A 203 -10.39 -19.94 -16.43
CA VAL A 203 -11.13 -19.82 -15.17
C VAL A 203 -11.22 -21.19 -14.52
N ASN A 204 -10.56 -21.39 -13.37
CA ASN A 204 -10.64 -22.62 -12.57
C ASN A 204 -10.62 -23.90 -13.44
N GLN A 205 -9.63 -24.01 -14.35
CA GLN A 205 -9.41 -25.11 -15.32
C GLN A 205 -10.26 -25.13 -16.61
N THR A 206 -11.29 -24.30 -16.72
CA THR A 206 -12.01 -24.10 -17.98
C THR A 206 -11.32 -23.05 -18.85
N MET A 207 -11.33 -23.24 -20.16
CA MET A 207 -10.81 -22.25 -21.12
C MET A 207 -11.95 -21.74 -21.98
N GLN A 208 -12.13 -20.43 -22.00
CA GLN A 208 -13.01 -19.72 -22.93
C GLN A 208 -12.13 -19.10 -24.02
N ILE A 209 -12.51 -19.30 -25.27
CA ILE A 209 -11.81 -18.75 -26.45
C ILE A 209 -12.85 -17.97 -27.24
N GLU A 210 -12.53 -16.72 -27.55
CA GLU A 210 -13.39 -15.85 -28.37
C GLU A 210 -12.54 -15.20 -29.48
N ASP A 211 -13.07 -15.22 -30.70
CA ASP A 211 -12.47 -14.51 -31.84
C ASP A 211 -12.65 -12.99 -31.70
N ASN A 212 -13.78 -12.55 -31.12
CA ASN A 212 -14.03 -11.14 -30.84
C ASN A 212 -13.92 -10.87 -29.34
N CYS A 213 -12.83 -10.19 -28.97
CA CYS A 213 -12.49 -9.90 -27.58
C CYS A 213 -13.53 -9.04 -26.83
N MET A 214 -14.42 -8.33 -27.53
CA MET A 214 -15.50 -7.58 -26.90
C MET A 214 -16.58 -8.48 -26.26
N HIS A 215 -16.70 -9.73 -26.73
CA HIS A 215 -17.69 -10.68 -26.23
C HIS A 215 -17.15 -11.57 -25.10
N MET A 216 -15.88 -11.38 -24.70
CA MET A 216 -15.29 -12.16 -23.61
C MET A 216 -16.03 -11.90 -22.30
N ASP A 217 -16.56 -12.97 -21.70
CA ASP A 217 -17.31 -12.86 -20.47
C ASP A 217 -16.42 -12.38 -19.32
N GLY A 218 -17.00 -11.53 -18.47
CA GLY A 218 -16.38 -10.97 -17.28
C GLY A 218 -15.27 -9.95 -17.47
N PHE A 219 -15.03 -9.52 -18.71
CA PHE A 219 -14.10 -8.42 -18.99
C PHE A 219 -14.78 -7.32 -19.81
N GLN A 220 -14.37 -6.09 -19.56
CA GLN A 220 -14.71 -4.96 -20.41
C GLN A 220 -13.44 -4.37 -21.01
N ILE A 221 -13.55 -3.92 -22.26
CA ILE A 221 -12.45 -3.29 -22.99
C ILE A 221 -12.73 -1.80 -23.03
N ARG A 222 -11.85 -1.01 -22.43
CA ARG A 222 -11.90 0.45 -22.48
C ARG A 222 -10.83 0.99 -23.42
N LYS A 223 -11.25 1.68 -24.48
CA LYS A 223 -10.34 2.38 -25.40
C LYS A 223 -10.14 3.82 -24.94
N PHE A 224 -8.89 4.27 -24.90
CA PHE A 224 -8.54 5.66 -24.58
C PHE A 224 -7.32 6.12 -25.37
N SER A 225 -7.18 7.44 -25.51
CA SER A 225 -6.03 8.03 -26.17
C SER A 225 -4.93 8.40 -25.18
N HIS A 226 -3.70 7.92 -25.43
CA HIS A 226 -2.54 8.25 -24.61
C HIS A 226 -1.66 9.27 -25.31
N HIS A 227 -1.18 10.29 -24.59
CA HIS A 227 -0.34 11.35 -25.14
C HIS A 227 0.98 10.89 -25.77
N ILE A 228 1.45 9.67 -25.49
CA ILE A 228 2.68 9.10 -26.09
C ILE A 228 2.38 8.01 -27.12
N TYR A 229 1.42 7.13 -26.83
CA TYR A 229 1.17 5.92 -27.64
C TYR A 229 -0.08 6.01 -28.50
N PHE A 230 -0.84 7.10 -28.35
CA PHE A 230 -2.10 7.43 -29.00
C PHE A 230 -3.27 6.46 -28.84
N ASN A 231 -3.11 5.16 -29.08
CA ASN A 231 -4.20 4.20 -29.07
C ASN A 231 -3.92 3.07 -28.08
N CYS A 232 -4.60 3.13 -26.94
CA CYS A 232 -4.47 2.16 -25.86
C CYS A 232 -5.83 1.54 -25.50
N HIS A 233 -5.80 0.25 -25.17
CA HIS A 233 -6.93 -0.53 -24.75
C HIS A 233 -6.65 -1.15 -23.38
N THR A 234 -7.56 -0.96 -22.43
CA THR A 234 -7.50 -1.58 -21.11
C THR A 234 -8.52 -2.71 -21.04
N PHE A 235 -8.05 -3.92 -20.77
CA PHE A 235 -8.86 -5.07 -20.39
C PHE A 235 -8.99 -5.08 -18.87
N GLU A 236 -10.19 -4.86 -18.37
CA GLU A 236 -10.46 -4.83 -16.94
C GLU A 236 -11.57 -5.82 -16.57
N PRO A 237 -11.44 -6.55 -15.45
CA PRO A 237 -12.53 -7.40 -14.96
C PRO A 237 -13.76 -6.55 -14.61
N LYS A 238 -14.96 -6.98 -14.98
CA LYS A 238 -16.20 -6.23 -14.65
C LYS A 238 -16.48 -6.27 -13.16
N THR A 239 -16.16 -7.39 -12.51
CA THR A 239 -16.40 -7.60 -11.08
C THR A 239 -15.15 -8.11 -10.37
N LYS A 240 -15.11 -7.90 -9.04
CA LYS A 240 -14.04 -8.48 -8.20
C LYS A 240 -14.03 -10.00 -8.25
N ILE A 241 -15.19 -10.63 -8.37
CA ILE A 241 -15.33 -12.10 -8.43
C ILE A 241 -14.61 -12.62 -9.68
N GLU A 242 -14.88 -12.03 -10.84
CA GLU A 242 -14.20 -12.40 -12.09
C GLU A 242 -12.69 -12.13 -12.05
N ALA A 243 -12.26 -11.08 -11.34
CA ALA A 243 -10.84 -10.84 -11.10
C ALA A 243 -10.20 -11.97 -10.29
N TYR A 244 -10.84 -12.45 -9.23
CA TYR A 244 -10.32 -13.57 -8.44
C TYR A 244 -10.42 -14.90 -9.17
N ASP A 245 -11.40 -15.10 -10.03
CA ASP A 245 -11.61 -16.39 -10.72
C ASP A 245 -10.73 -16.57 -11.96
N THR A 246 -10.15 -15.49 -12.49
CA THR A 246 -9.34 -15.55 -13.70
C THR A 246 -7.89 -15.91 -13.37
N ASP A 247 -7.41 -17.03 -13.91
CA ASP A 247 -6.05 -17.50 -13.72
C ASP A 247 -5.10 -16.92 -14.78
N THR A 248 -5.49 -17.00 -16.06
CA THR A 248 -4.65 -16.54 -17.17
C THR A 248 -5.50 -15.92 -18.28
N ILE A 249 -4.95 -14.89 -18.92
CA ILE A 249 -5.48 -14.33 -20.17
C ILE A 249 -4.39 -14.40 -21.23
N ALA A 250 -4.72 -14.92 -22.40
CA ALA A 250 -3.88 -14.87 -23.58
C ALA A 250 -4.56 -14.01 -24.66
N LEU A 251 -3.80 -13.09 -25.25
CA LEU A 251 -4.28 -12.17 -26.28
C LEU A 251 -3.39 -12.32 -27.51
N ILE A 252 -4.00 -12.53 -28.66
CA ILE A 252 -3.33 -12.49 -29.96
C ILE A 252 -3.62 -11.12 -30.56
N VAL A 253 -2.59 -10.28 -30.64
CA VAL A 253 -2.73 -8.88 -31.09
C VAL A 253 -2.09 -8.73 -32.46
N SER A 254 -2.81 -8.11 -33.39
CA SER A 254 -2.24 -7.70 -34.67
C SER A 254 -1.30 -6.51 -34.46
N LEU A 255 -0.12 -6.58 -35.09
CA LEU A 255 0.86 -5.49 -35.10
C LEU A 255 0.38 -4.28 -35.92
N GLY A 256 -0.77 -4.39 -36.60
CA GLY A 256 -1.29 -3.38 -37.51
C GLY A 256 -0.91 -3.69 -38.95
N THR A 257 -1.40 -2.83 -39.86
CA THR A 257 -1.01 -2.89 -41.27
C THR A 257 0.36 -2.26 -41.46
N ASP A 258 1.12 -2.73 -42.46
CA ASP A 258 2.40 -2.13 -42.80
C ASP A 258 2.28 -0.60 -42.94
N PRO A 259 3.19 0.18 -42.32
CA PRO A 259 3.14 1.62 -42.38
C PRO A 259 3.19 2.04 -43.84
N ASN A 260 2.16 2.76 -44.27
CA ASN A 260 2.21 3.39 -45.57
C ASN A 260 3.04 4.66 -45.39
N TYR A 261 4.33 4.59 -45.72
CA TYR A 261 5.30 5.70 -45.68
C TYR A 261 4.97 6.86 -46.64
N ASN A 262 3.68 7.10 -46.91
CA ASN A 262 3.22 8.35 -47.45
C ASN A 262 3.62 9.51 -46.52
N ASN A 263 3.94 10.65 -47.12
CA ASN A 263 4.36 11.89 -46.44
C ASN A 263 3.37 12.46 -45.40
N GLN A 264 2.25 11.78 -45.11
CA GLN A 264 1.21 12.25 -44.19
C GLN A 264 1.44 11.83 -42.73
N GLU A 265 2.15 10.73 -42.50
CA GLU A 265 2.45 10.22 -41.16
C GLU A 265 3.82 10.72 -40.64
N GLN A 266 4.84 10.75 -41.49
CA GLN A 266 6.16 11.25 -41.15
C GLN A 266 6.20 12.78 -41.13
N ALA A 267 6.20 13.34 -39.93
CA ALA A 267 6.11 14.79 -39.73
C ALA A 267 7.19 15.35 -38.80
N PHE A 268 7.44 14.66 -37.67
CA PHE A 268 8.23 15.18 -36.57
C PHE A 268 9.68 14.66 -36.60
N LEU A 269 10.64 15.56 -36.36
CA LEU A 269 12.09 15.28 -36.49
C LEU A 269 12.61 14.33 -35.39
N VAL A 270 12.00 14.38 -34.21
CA VAL A 270 12.38 13.61 -33.00
C VAL A 270 11.82 12.19 -32.97
N ASP A 271 10.84 11.89 -33.82
CA ASP A 271 10.08 10.64 -33.79
C ASP A 271 10.92 9.42 -34.21
N LEU A 272 11.94 9.62 -35.07
CA LEU A 272 12.83 8.56 -35.56
C LEU A 272 13.60 7.86 -34.44
N PHE A 273 13.88 8.57 -33.34
CA PHE A 273 14.64 8.05 -32.20
C PHE A 273 13.75 7.49 -31.09
N GLU A 274 12.48 7.90 -31.01
CA GLU A 274 11.54 7.40 -30.00
C GLU A 274 10.84 6.11 -30.42
N MET A 275 10.55 5.91 -31.72
CA MET A 275 9.94 4.68 -32.24
C MET A 275 10.79 3.42 -32.00
N ALA A 276 12.09 3.55 -31.74
CA ALA A 276 12.99 2.43 -31.44
C ALA A 276 12.82 1.85 -30.01
N ARG A 277 12.00 2.45 -29.14
CA ARG A 277 11.88 2.03 -27.72
C ARG A 277 11.04 0.75 -27.47
N GLY A 278 10.46 0.15 -28.50
CA GLY A 278 9.54 -1.00 -28.36
C GLY A 278 10.06 -2.38 -28.79
N LEU A 279 11.25 -2.46 -29.41
CA LEU A 279 11.88 -3.71 -29.83
C LEU A 279 13.04 -4.03 -28.88
N ARG A 280 12.72 -4.62 -27.73
CA ARG A 280 13.71 -5.27 -26.85
C ARG A 280 13.15 -6.57 -26.31
#